data_AF-A0A183LDQ8-F1
#
_entry.id   AF-A0A183LDQ8-F1
#
_cell.length_a   1.000
_cell.length_b   1.000
_cell.length_c   1.000
_cell.angle_alpha   90.00
_cell.angle_beta   90.00
_cell.angle_gamma   90.00
#
_symmetry.space_group_name_H-M   'P 1'
#
loop_
_entity.id
_entity.type
_entity.pdbx_description
1 polymer ?
#
loop_
_entity_poly.entity_id
_entity_poly.type
_entity_poly.pdbx_seq_one_letter_code
_entity_poly.pdbx_strand_id
1 'polypeptide(L)'
;MIFLEILNRAVEESLLYRFENAKNGLKFEKFNQTLADFDGAIYHLRSVPNDRSKILVSITLNFFQELQEHGANEVLRREYGQYLLNKPEDGCSVSLLYDLEHLPEDYALIAQKAALLKRNCFAAVFEKFFEFHASMGEDAVGCKKAVIHYRPDETL
;
A
#
# COMPACT_ATOMS: atom_id res chain seq x y z
N MET A 1 2.61 24.80 -2.37
CA MET A 1 3.28 23.48 -2.35
C MET A 1 3.75 23.20 -3.78
N ILE A 2 5.05 23.00 -4.01
CA ILE A 2 5.62 22.86 -5.38
C ILE A 2 5.68 21.38 -5.79
N PHE A 3 6.12 20.49 -4.90
CA PHE A 3 6.10 19.05 -5.12
C PHE A 3 4.85 18.43 -4.49
N LEU A 4 4.30 17.40 -5.13
CA LEU A 4 3.21 16.61 -4.55
C LEU A 4 3.72 15.78 -3.39
N GLU A 5 2.89 15.66 -2.34
CA GLU A 5 3.14 14.75 -1.24
C GLU A 5 2.95 13.31 -1.73
N ILE A 6 3.85 12.41 -1.31
CA ILE A 6 3.87 11.01 -1.75
C ILE A 6 2.94 10.15 -0.89
N LEU A 7 2.74 10.57 0.36
CA LEU A 7 1.98 9.83 1.36
C LEU A 7 0.51 10.25 1.27
N ASN A 8 -0.39 9.29 1.39
CA ASN A 8 -1.81 9.60 1.54
C ASN A 8 -2.08 10.08 2.97
N ARG A 9 -2.09 11.40 3.19
CA ARG A 9 -2.33 12.00 4.52
C ARG A 9 -3.60 11.50 5.18
N ALA A 10 -4.68 11.33 4.41
CA ALA A 10 -5.96 10.90 4.98
C ALA A 10 -5.87 9.48 5.54
N VAL A 11 -5.11 8.58 4.89
CA VAL A 11 -4.81 7.24 5.40
C VAL A 11 -3.95 7.32 6.65
N GLU A 12 -2.88 8.11 6.63
CA GLU A 12 -1.96 8.28 7.77
C GLU A 12 -2.69 8.81 9.01
N GLU A 13 -3.39 9.95 8.88
CA GLU A 13 -4.12 10.61 9.96
C GLU A 13 -5.22 9.71 10.54
N SER A 14 -5.95 8.98 9.67
CA SER A 14 -7.00 8.05 10.10
C SER A 14 -6.43 6.90 10.92
N LEU A 15 -5.27 6.37 10.55
CA LEU A 15 -4.61 5.29 11.28
C LEU A 15 -3.99 5.79 12.58
N LEU A 16 -3.27 6.92 12.55
CA LEU A 16 -2.66 7.53 13.74
C LEU A 16 -3.72 7.78 14.82
N TYR A 17 -4.83 8.42 14.46
CA TYR A 17 -5.93 8.67 15.39
C TYR A 17 -6.43 7.39 16.05
N ARG A 18 -6.55 6.29 15.31
CA ARG A 18 -7.03 5.00 15.85
C ARG A 18 -5.96 4.30 16.69
N PHE A 19 -4.70 4.38 16.31
CA PHE A 19 -3.59 3.81 17.07
C PHE A 19 -3.39 4.54 18.40
N GLU A 20 -3.46 5.86 18.42
CA GLU A 20 -3.40 6.68 19.63
C GLU A 20 -4.56 6.35 20.59
N ASN A 21 -5.78 6.23 20.06
CA ASN A 21 -6.93 5.84 20.86
C ASN A 21 -6.76 4.45 21.49
N ALA A 22 -6.25 3.47 20.72
CA ALA A 22 -5.95 2.14 21.23
C ALA A 22 -4.89 2.17 22.34
N LYS A 23 -3.80 2.94 22.15
CA LYS A 23 -2.73 3.11 23.15
C LYS A 23 -3.21 3.77 24.44
N ASN A 24 -4.17 4.70 24.34
CA ASN A 24 -4.80 5.35 25.49
C ASN A 24 -5.84 4.47 26.19
N GLY A 25 -6.01 3.21 25.77
CA GLY A 25 -6.96 2.27 26.37
C GLY A 25 -8.42 2.61 26.07
N LEU A 26 -8.68 3.42 25.04
CA LEU A 26 -10.04 3.71 24.60
C LEU A 26 -10.64 2.50 23.90
N LYS A 27 -11.96 2.39 23.95
CA LYS A 27 -12.70 1.28 23.36
C LYS A 27 -12.55 1.26 21.84
N PHE A 28 -12.35 0.06 21.28
CA PHE A 28 -12.31 -0.13 19.83
C PHE A 28 -13.70 0.12 19.20
N GLU A 29 -13.75 1.09 18.31
CA GLU A 29 -14.96 1.47 17.58
C GLU A 29 -15.02 0.85 16.19
N LYS A 30 -16.23 0.53 15.75
CA LYS A 30 -16.45 0.13 14.36
C LYS A 30 -16.25 1.35 13.47
N PHE A 31 -15.50 1.19 12.39
CA PHE A 31 -15.35 2.23 11.37
C PHE A 31 -15.22 1.63 9.98
N ASN A 32 -15.58 2.43 8.98
CA ASN A 32 -15.46 2.09 7.58
C ASN A 32 -15.36 3.42 6.80
N GLN A 33 -14.23 3.63 6.15
CA GLN A 33 -13.92 4.83 5.38
C GLN A 33 -13.40 4.43 4.01
N THR A 34 -13.85 5.14 2.98
CA THR A 34 -13.34 5.02 1.62
C THR A 34 -12.66 6.32 1.25
N LEU A 35 -11.40 6.23 0.84
CA LEU A 35 -10.55 7.37 0.50
C LEU A 35 -10.04 7.18 -0.93
N ALA A 36 -9.97 8.27 -1.68
CA ALA A 36 -9.42 8.25 -3.03
C ALA A 36 -7.97 8.75 -3.02
N ASP A 37 -7.21 8.36 -4.05
CA ASP A 37 -5.88 8.87 -4.35
C ASP A 37 -5.78 9.05 -5.89
N PHE A 38 -4.68 9.63 -6.38
CA PHE A 38 -4.47 9.83 -7.81
C PHE A 38 -4.45 8.50 -8.58
N ASP A 39 -4.57 8.56 -9.91
CA ASP A 39 -4.52 7.40 -10.82
C ASP A 39 -5.65 6.37 -10.58
N GLY A 40 -6.79 6.85 -10.07
CA GLY A 40 -7.96 6.01 -9.81
C GLY A 40 -7.77 5.02 -8.65
N ALA A 41 -6.76 5.22 -7.81
CA ALA A 41 -6.52 4.40 -6.63
C ALA A 41 -7.58 4.67 -5.56
N ILE A 42 -8.12 3.59 -4.98
CA ILE A 42 -9.15 3.66 -3.94
C ILE A 42 -8.66 2.89 -2.72
N TYR A 43 -8.66 3.54 -1.57
CA TYR A 43 -8.39 2.95 -0.28
C TYR A 43 -9.68 2.65 0.47
N HIS A 44 -9.74 1.49 1.12
CA HIS A 44 -10.78 1.10 2.06
C HIS A 44 -10.15 0.83 3.43
N LEU A 45 -10.46 1.68 4.40
CA LEU A 45 -10.00 1.57 5.78
C LEU A 45 -11.18 1.14 6.64
N ARG A 46 -11.15 -0.08 7.21
CA ARG A 46 -12.28 -0.60 7.98
C ARG A 46 -11.86 -1.49 9.14
N SER A 47 -12.64 -1.48 10.20
CA SER A 47 -12.56 -2.50 11.25
C SER A 47 -13.04 -3.86 10.70
N VAL A 48 -12.39 -4.95 11.08
CA VAL A 48 -12.84 -6.30 10.67
C VAL A 48 -14.27 -6.55 11.21
N PRO A 49 -15.22 -7.07 10.40
CA PRO A 49 -16.63 -7.16 10.79
C PRO A 49 -16.91 -7.86 12.14
N ASN A 50 -16.12 -8.90 12.44
CA ASN A 50 -16.26 -9.71 13.65
C ASN A 50 -15.23 -9.37 14.73
N ASP A 51 -14.28 -8.48 14.43
CA ASP A 51 -13.16 -8.19 15.32
C ASP A 51 -12.78 -6.71 15.23
N ARG A 52 -13.23 -5.93 16.22
CA ARG A 52 -12.99 -4.47 16.25
C ARG A 52 -11.58 -4.12 16.67
N SER A 53 -10.83 -5.06 17.26
CA SER A 53 -9.41 -4.82 17.58
C SER A 53 -8.54 -4.84 16.32
N LYS A 54 -9.08 -5.27 15.18
CA LYS A 54 -8.32 -5.34 13.93
C LYS A 54 -8.79 -4.33 12.89
N ILE A 55 -7.81 -3.68 12.27
CA ILE A 55 -7.99 -2.73 11.18
C ILE A 55 -7.49 -3.34 9.88
N LEU A 56 -8.32 -3.30 8.85
CA LEU A 56 -7.95 -3.56 7.47
C LEU A 56 -7.71 -2.26 6.73
N VAL A 57 -6.59 -2.19 6.02
CA VAL A 57 -6.25 -1.13 5.08
C VAL A 57 -6.07 -1.78 3.72
N SER A 58 -7.09 -1.67 2.87
CA SER A 58 -7.07 -2.23 1.52
C SER A 58 -6.88 -1.11 0.50
N ILE A 59 -6.15 -1.40 -0.59
CA ILE A 59 -6.06 -0.53 -1.77
C ILE A 59 -6.51 -1.31 -3.01
N THR A 60 -7.21 -0.62 -3.89
CA THR A 60 -7.65 -1.11 -5.19
C THR A 60 -6.98 -0.28 -6.27
N LEU A 61 -6.25 -0.96 -7.15
CA LEU A 61 -5.56 -0.41 -8.32
C LEU A 61 -5.96 -1.26 -9.53
N ASN A 62 -6.52 -0.63 -10.57
CA ASN A 62 -7.00 -1.34 -11.76
C ASN A 62 -5.89 -2.07 -12.51
N PHE A 63 -4.67 -1.52 -12.47
CA PHE A 63 -3.46 -2.02 -13.14
C PHE A 63 -2.55 -2.86 -12.23
N PHE A 64 -3.05 -3.32 -11.07
CA PHE A 64 -2.20 -4.05 -10.12
C PHE A 64 -1.63 -5.35 -10.70
N GLN A 65 -2.37 -6.05 -11.55
CA GLN A 65 -1.88 -7.28 -12.18
C GLN A 65 -0.61 -7.03 -13.00
N GLU A 66 -0.54 -5.92 -13.72
CA GLU A 66 0.64 -5.53 -14.50
C GLU A 66 1.84 -5.28 -13.57
N LEU A 67 1.62 -4.61 -12.43
CA LEU A 67 2.67 -4.43 -11.41
C LEU A 67 3.13 -5.76 -10.81
N GLN A 68 2.23 -6.73 -10.62
CA GLN A 68 2.58 -8.05 -10.10
C GLN A 68 3.49 -8.82 -11.07
N GLU A 69 3.30 -8.71 -12.39
CA GLU A 69 4.23 -9.29 -13.39
C GLU A 69 5.66 -8.73 -13.27
N HIS A 70 5.79 -7.55 -12.67
CA HIS A 70 7.04 -6.86 -12.43
C HIS A 70 7.57 -6.96 -10.99
N GLY A 71 7.05 -7.87 -10.16
CA GLY A 71 7.62 -8.18 -8.86
C GLY A 71 7.03 -7.39 -7.67
N ALA A 72 5.82 -6.86 -7.83
CA ALA A 72 5.15 -6.11 -6.75
C ALA A 72 4.99 -6.94 -5.46
N ASN A 73 4.74 -8.24 -5.56
CA ASN A 73 4.50 -9.09 -4.40
C ASN A 73 5.75 -9.21 -3.51
N GLU A 74 6.94 -9.28 -4.10
CA GLU A 74 8.22 -9.39 -3.40
C GLU A 74 8.52 -8.10 -2.62
N VAL A 75 8.36 -6.95 -3.28
CA VAL A 75 8.55 -5.63 -2.65
C VAL A 75 7.55 -5.43 -1.53
N LEU A 76 6.26 -5.70 -1.76
CA LEU A 76 5.24 -5.56 -0.73
C LEU A 76 5.51 -6.47 0.48
N ARG A 77 5.95 -7.71 0.25
CA ARG A 77 6.31 -8.63 1.34
C ARG A 77 7.52 -8.11 2.13
N ARG A 78 8.50 -7.51 1.46
CA ARG A 78 9.67 -6.87 2.10
C ARG A 78 9.26 -5.67 2.95
N GLU A 79 8.40 -4.80 2.43
CA GLU A 79 8.04 -3.53 3.10
C GLU A 79 7.07 -3.72 4.28
N TYR A 80 6.09 -4.63 4.13
CA TYR A 80 4.97 -4.78 5.07
C TYR A 80 5.05 -6.05 5.92
N GLY A 81 5.81 -7.07 5.51
CA GLY A 81 6.07 -8.27 6.29
C GLY A 81 4.80 -8.89 6.88
N GLN A 82 4.74 -8.95 8.22
CA GLN A 82 3.63 -9.54 8.97
C GLN A 82 2.29 -8.82 8.80
N TYR A 83 2.29 -7.55 8.39
CA TYR A 83 1.07 -6.77 8.21
C TYR A 83 0.40 -7.07 6.86
N LEU A 84 1.13 -7.62 5.89
CA LEU A 84 0.58 -7.94 4.57
C LEU A 84 -0.26 -9.22 4.64
N LEU A 85 -1.50 -9.15 4.15
CA LEU A 85 -2.31 -10.35 4.01
C LEU A 85 -1.89 -11.19 2.81
N ASN A 86 -1.81 -12.51 3.00
CA ASN A 86 -1.53 -13.46 1.91
C ASN A 86 -2.62 -13.45 0.83
N LYS A 87 -3.87 -13.28 1.25
CA LYS A 87 -5.00 -13.07 0.35
C LYS A 87 -5.58 -11.66 0.63
N PRO A 88 -5.59 -10.76 -0.36
CA PRO A 88 -6.22 -9.46 -0.18
C PRO A 88 -7.73 -9.63 0.02
N GLU A 89 -8.35 -8.57 0.54
CA GLU A 89 -9.79 -8.45 0.65
C GLU A 89 -10.47 -8.58 -0.72
N ASP A 90 -11.63 -9.24 -0.77
CA ASP A 90 -12.30 -9.50 -2.04
C ASP A 90 -12.62 -8.17 -2.77
N GLY A 91 -12.16 -8.07 -4.02
CA GLY A 91 -12.28 -6.86 -4.84
C GLY A 91 -11.16 -5.83 -4.65
N CYS A 92 -10.20 -6.07 -3.74
CA CYS A 92 -9.04 -5.21 -3.53
C CYS A 92 -7.76 -5.84 -4.09
N SER A 93 -6.77 -5.00 -4.39
CA SER A 93 -5.48 -5.42 -4.93
C SER A 93 -4.52 -5.87 -3.83
N VAL A 94 -4.42 -5.09 -2.76
CA VAL A 94 -3.54 -5.34 -1.61
C VAL A 94 -4.30 -5.01 -0.33
N SER A 95 -4.11 -5.80 0.72
CA SER A 95 -4.68 -5.53 2.04
C SER A 95 -3.65 -5.71 3.14
N LEU A 96 -3.60 -4.74 4.04
CA LEU A 96 -2.81 -4.75 5.26
C LEU A 96 -3.73 -4.95 6.46
N LEU A 97 -3.29 -5.72 7.46
CA LEU A 97 -4.00 -5.99 8.69
C LEU A 97 -3.17 -5.48 9.88
N TYR A 98 -3.78 -4.63 10.70
CA TYR A 98 -3.18 -4.11 11.92
C TYR A 98 -4.00 -4.54 13.14
N ASP A 99 -3.32 -5.09 14.13
CA ASP A 99 -3.90 -5.46 15.41
C ASP A 99 -3.68 -4.32 16.43
N LEU A 100 -4.78 -3.72 16.89
CA LEU A 100 -4.79 -2.63 17.85
C LEU A 100 -4.41 -3.08 19.27
N GLU A 101 -4.58 -4.36 19.59
CA GLU A 101 -4.16 -4.92 20.89
C GLU A 101 -2.64 -5.10 20.97
N HIS A 102 -2.00 -5.34 19.82
CA HIS A 102 -0.58 -5.65 19.71
C HIS A 102 0.18 -4.62 18.86
N LEU A 103 -0.08 -3.33 19.08
CA LEU A 103 0.66 -2.25 18.41
C LEU A 103 2.08 -2.11 18.97
N PRO A 104 3.11 -1.97 18.13
CA PRO A 104 4.47 -1.68 18.61
C PRO A 104 4.57 -0.24 19.14
N GLU A 105 5.73 0.12 19.69
CA GLU A 105 5.98 1.47 20.18
C GLU A 105 6.01 2.50 19.03
N ASP A 106 6.61 2.13 17.88
CA ASP A 106 6.70 2.99 16.70
C ASP A 106 5.50 2.81 15.74
N TYR A 107 4.29 2.94 16.30
CA TYR A 107 3.04 2.85 15.52
C TYR A 107 2.89 3.99 14.50
N ALA A 108 3.57 5.13 14.73
CA ALA A 108 3.55 6.26 13.82
C ALA A 108 4.24 5.93 12.49
N LEU A 109 5.42 5.29 12.54
CA LEU A 109 6.09 4.82 11.33
C LEU A 109 5.26 3.78 10.57
N ILE A 110 4.48 2.95 11.27
CA ILE A 110 3.58 1.98 10.64
C ILE A 110 2.44 2.67 9.89
N ALA A 111 1.81 3.68 10.50
CA ALA A 111 0.79 4.47 9.84
C ALA A 111 1.35 5.18 8.60
N GLN A 112 2.56 5.74 8.69
CA GLN A 112 3.24 6.35 7.56
C GLN A 112 3.54 5.34 6.44
N LYS A 113 4.04 4.15 6.78
CA LYS A 113 4.28 3.07 5.80
C LYS A 113 2.98 2.65 5.11
N ALA A 114 1.88 2.52 5.85
CA ALA A 114 0.57 2.21 5.28
C ALA A 114 0.12 3.30 4.28
N ALA A 115 0.39 4.57 4.58
CA ALA A 115 0.07 5.68 3.69
C ALA A 115 0.93 5.73 2.42
N LEU A 116 2.06 5.02 2.38
CA LEU A 116 2.94 4.85 1.22
C LEU A 116 2.57 3.64 0.36
N LEU A 117 1.44 2.98 0.62
CA LEU A 117 1.06 1.73 -0.05
C LEU A 117 1.02 1.83 -1.56
N LYS A 118 0.37 2.85 -2.13
CA LYS A 118 0.39 3.11 -3.57
C LYS A 118 1.83 3.23 -4.11
N ARG A 119 2.67 4.05 -3.47
CA ARG A 119 4.08 4.22 -3.88
C ARG A 119 4.81 2.88 -3.88
N ASN A 120 4.62 2.06 -2.85
CA ASN A 120 5.29 0.77 -2.71
C ASN A 120 4.77 -0.26 -3.73
N CYS A 121 3.51 -0.19 -4.15
CA CYS A 121 3.02 -0.98 -5.28
C CYS A 121 3.76 -0.62 -6.59
N PHE A 122 3.96 0.66 -6.86
CA PHE A 122 4.70 1.12 -8.04
C PHE A 122 6.21 0.87 -7.95
N ALA A 123 6.81 0.89 -6.77
CA ALA A 123 8.26 0.79 -6.60
C ALA A 123 8.86 -0.45 -7.28
N ALA A 124 8.14 -1.56 -7.30
CA ALA A 124 8.62 -2.82 -7.86
C ALA A 124 8.99 -2.75 -9.34
N VAL A 125 8.22 -2.03 -10.16
CA VAL A 125 8.58 -1.90 -11.59
C VAL A 125 9.89 -1.12 -11.75
N PHE A 126 10.13 -0.10 -10.93
CA PHE A 126 11.36 0.68 -11.01
C PHE A 126 12.57 -0.09 -10.46
N GLU A 127 12.43 -0.73 -9.30
CA GLU A 127 13.50 -1.54 -8.68
C GLU A 127 13.97 -2.64 -9.64
N LYS A 128 13.04 -3.38 -10.24
CA LYS A 128 13.35 -4.44 -11.21
C LYS A 128 14.16 -3.93 -12.40
N PHE A 129 13.80 -2.78 -12.96
CA PHE A 129 14.49 -2.24 -14.13
C PHE A 129 15.80 -1.53 -13.78
N PHE A 130 15.93 -0.99 -12.55
CA PHE A 130 17.22 -0.50 -12.05
C PHE A 130 18.22 -1.63 -11.84
N GLU A 131 17.79 -2.74 -11.25
CA GLU A 131 18.62 -3.96 -11.13
C GLU A 131 19.00 -4.54 -12.50
N PHE A 132 18.03 -4.54 -13.43
CA PHE A 132 18.28 -4.98 -14.80
C PHE A 132 19.36 -4.13 -15.50
N HIS A 133 19.26 -2.81 -15.40
CA HIS A 133 20.27 -1.91 -15.96
C HIS A 133 21.64 -2.08 -15.29
N ALA A 134 21.67 -2.21 -13.96
CA ALA A 134 22.92 -2.40 -13.21
C ALA A 134 23.63 -3.72 -13.55
N SER A 135 22.89 -4.77 -13.89
CA SER A 135 23.44 -6.09 -14.24
C SER A 135 23.83 -6.24 -15.71
N MET A 136 23.09 -5.61 -16.63
CA MET A 136 23.26 -5.81 -18.08
C MET A 136 24.01 -4.67 -18.78
N GLY A 137 24.11 -3.48 -18.19
CA GLY A 137 24.81 -2.34 -18.80
C GLY A 137 24.28 -2.01 -20.20
N GLU A 138 25.17 -1.93 -21.20
CA GLU A 138 24.81 -1.65 -22.61
C GLU A 138 24.06 -2.80 -23.29
N ASP A 139 24.15 -4.04 -22.77
CA ASP A 139 23.42 -5.20 -23.29
C ASP A 139 21.92 -5.16 -22.93
N ALA A 140 21.49 -4.19 -22.11
CA ALA A 140 20.09 -3.94 -21.80
C ALA A 140 19.30 -3.36 -23.00
N VAL A 141 19.99 -2.87 -24.03
CA VAL A 141 19.38 -2.27 -25.22
C VAL A 141 18.60 -3.33 -26.01
N GLY A 142 17.27 -3.19 -26.04
CA GLY A 142 16.38 -4.11 -26.77
C GLY A 142 15.62 -5.11 -25.89
N CYS A 143 15.83 -5.07 -24.57
CA CYS A 143 15.11 -5.93 -23.64
C CYS A 143 13.64 -5.52 -23.45
N LYS A 144 12.82 -6.47 -22.99
CA LYS A 144 11.37 -6.29 -22.83
C LYS A 144 11.08 -5.13 -21.87
N LYS A 145 10.33 -4.15 -22.35
CA LYS A 145 9.87 -2.99 -21.58
C LYS A 145 8.69 -3.37 -20.70
N ALA A 146 8.55 -2.70 -19.55
CA ALA A 146 7.30 -2.69 -18.81
C ALA A 146 6.31 -1.76 -19.54
N VAL A 147 5.02 -2.09 -19.44
CA VAL A 147 3.92 -1.27 -19.96
C VAL A 147 2.86 -1.28 -18.86
N ILE A 148 2.63 -0.12 -18.22
CA ILE A 148 1.69 0.01 -17.10
C ILE A 148 0.59 1.00 -17.46
N HIS A 149 -0.65 0.52 -17.56
CA HIS A 149 -1.83 1.34 -17.86
C HIS A 149 -2.36 1.99 -16.58
N TYR A 150 -1.60 2.94 -16.02
CA TYR A 150 -1.92 3.56 -14.74
C TYR A 150 -3.22 4.39 -14.76
N ARG A 151 -3.71 4.77 -15.95
CA ARG A 151 -5.05 5.33 -16.18
C ARG A 151 -5.67 4.71 -17.43
N PRO A 152 -7.01 4.81 -17.62
CA PRO A 152 -7.68 4.22 -18.78
C PRO A 152 -7.14 4.69 -20.14
N ASP A 153 -6.61 5.91 -20.19
CA ASP A 153 -6.14 6.61 -21.38
C ASP A 153 -4.66 7.02 -21.30
N GLU A 154 -3.93 6.62 -20.26
CA GLU A 154 -2.50 6.94 -20.08
C GLU A 154 -1.69 5.68 -19.77
N THR A 155 -0.45 5.62 -20.29
CA THR A 155 0.43 4.45 -20.16
C THR A 155 1.84 4.90 -19.82
N LEU A 156 2.44 4.21 -18.85
CA LEU A 156 3.84 4.35 -18.45
C LEU A 156 4.69 3.24 -19.08
#